data_AF-A0A2Z4UES0-F1
#
_entry.id   AF-A0A2Z4UES0-F1
#
_cell.length_a   1.000
_cell.length_b   1.000
_cell.length_c   1.000
_cell.angle_alpha   90.00
_cell.angle_beta   90.00
_cell.angle_gamma   90.00
#
_symmetry.space_group_name_H-M   'P 1'
#
loop_
_entity.id
_entity.type
_entity.pdbx_description
1 polymer ?
#
loop_
_entity_poly.entity_id
_entity_poly.type
_entity_poly.pdbx_seq_one_letter_code
_entity_poly.pdbx_strand_id
1 'polypeptide(L)' 'MVTTKHKDCTERLLQINPALAAEARKILDLNKSERHIRGGLATREKYLHMGQS' A
#
# COMPACT_ATOMS: atom_id res chain seq x y z
N MET A 1 -4.40 -5.16 -9.58
CA MET A 1 -3.98 -4.13 -10.55
C MET A 1 -2.66 -3.55 -10.05
N VAL A 2 -1.56 -3.78 -10.77
CA VAL A 2 -0.26 -3.19 -10.44
C VAL A 2 -0.30 -1.73 -10.88
N THR A 3 -0.15 -0.79 -9.95
CA THR A 3 -0.18 0.64 -10.25
C THR A 3 1.19 1.09 -10.76
N THR A 4 1.25 2.17 -11.54
CA THR A 4 2.50 2.72 -12.08
C THR A 4 3.54 2.97 -11.00
N LYS A 5 3.11 3.48 -9.83
CA LYS A 5 3.98 3.65 -8.65
C LYS A 5 4.52 2.33 -8.11
N HIS A 6 3.71 1.28 -8.12
CA HIS A 6 4.17 -0.04 -7.68
C HIS A 6 5.24 -0.57 -8.62
N LYS A 7 5.05 -0.42 -9.94
CA LYS A 7 5.99 -0.85 -10.96
C LYS A 7 7.35 -0.15 -10.84
N ASP A 8 7.35 1.17 -10.62
CA ASP A 8 8.58 1.94 -10.44
C ASP A 8 9.34 1.54 -9.17
N CYS A 9 8.64 1.35 -8.05
CA CYS A 9 9.27 0.97 -6.78
C CYS A 9 9.77 -0.47 -6.74
N THR A 10 9.15 -1.40 -7.47
CA THR A 10 9.55 -2.83 -7.41
C THR A 10 10.47 -3.26 -8.53
N GLU A 11 10.39 -2.66 -9.72
CA GLU A 11 11.15 -3.08 -10.89
C GLU A 11 12.27 -2.08 -11.21
N ARG A 12 11.91 -0.80 -11.42
CA ARG A 12 12.88 0.22 -11.84
C ARG A 12 13.87 0.58 -10.73
N LEU A 13 13.38 0.73 -9.50
CA LEU A 13 14.23 1.07 -8.35
C LEU A 13 15.28 -0.02 -8.08
N LEU A 14 14.93 -1.29 -8.28
CA LEU A 14 15.87 -2.41 -8.14
C LEU A 14 17.03 -2.32 -9.13
N GLN A 15 16.77 -1.87 -10.36
CA GLN A 15 17.81 -1.71 -11.39
C GLN A 15 18.72 -0.50 -11.13
N ILE A 16 18.19 0.57 -10.53
CA ILE A 16 18.93 1.82 -10.29
C ILE A 16 19.68 1.79 -8.96
N ASN A 17 19.03 1.31 -7.89
CA ASN A 17 19.58 1.26 -6.54
C ASN A 17 19.01 0.06 -5.75
N PRO A 18 19.69 -1.10 -5.82
CA PRO A 18 19.24 -2.32 -5.15
C PRO A 18 19.11 -2.18 -3.62
N ALA A 19 19.99 -1.40 -2.99
CA ALA A 19 19.96 -1.18 -1.54
C ALA A 19 18.69 -0.42 -1.11
N LEU A 20 18.36 0.65 -1.84
CA LEU A 20 17.14 1.42 -1.60
C LEU A 20 15.87 0.61 -1.94
N ALA A 21 15.93 -0.26 -2.95
CA ALA A 21 14.83 -1.18 -3.27
C ALA A 21 14.55 -2.18 -2.13
N ALA A 22 15.59 -2.68 -1.45
CA ALA A 22 15.44 -3.56 -0.31
C ALA A 22 14.79 -2.85 0.90
N GLU A 23 15.16 -1.59 1.15
CA GLU A 23 14.51 -0.73 2.16
C GLU A 23 13.02 -0.52 1.82
N ALA A 24 12.72 -0.13 0.57
CA ALA A 24 11.36 0.10 0.11
C ALA A 24 10.50 -1.18 0.19
N ARG A 25 11.08 -2.36 -0.06
CA ARG A 25 10.39 -3.64 0.06
C ARG A 25 9.83 -3.87 1.46
N LYS A 26 10.63 -3.60 2.52
CA LYS A 26 10.20 -3.73 3.92
C LYS A 26 8.93 -2.92 4.18
N ILE A 27 8.89 -1.68 3.71
CA ILE A 27 7.75 -0.77 3.86
C ILE A 27 6.54 -1.23 3.04
N LEU A 28 6.75 -1.73 1.83
CA LEU A 28 5.67 -2.28 0.99
C LEU A 28 5.03 -3.52 1.62
N ASP A 29 5.83 -4.38 2.24
CA ASP A 29 5.35 -5.60 2.90
C ASP A 29 4.53 -5.26 4.16
N LEU A 30 4.99 -4.30 4.97
CA LEU A 30 4.21 -3.76 6.08
C LEU A 30 2.88 -3.15 5.61
N ASN A 31 2.92 -2.31 4.59
CA ASN A 31 1.71 -1.72 4.02
C ASN A 31 0.70 -2.78 3.52
N LYS A 32 1.21 -3.91 3.01
CA LYS A 32 0.41 -5.03 2.53
C LYS A 32 -0.22 -5.80 3.69
N SER A 33 0.50 -6.03 4.79
CA SER A 33 -0.06 -6.71 5.97
C SER A 33 -1.15 -5.87 6.64
N GLU A 34 -0.95 -4.55 6.74
CA GLU A 34 -1.91 -3.62 7.35
C GLU A 34 -3.14 -3.32 6.47
N ARG A 35 -3.11 -3.73 5.19
CA ARG A 35 -4.20 -3.44 4.23
C ARG A 35 -5.55 -3.91 4.74
N HIS A 36 -5.62 -5.08 5.37
CA HIS A 36 -6.88 -5.63 5.86
C HIS A 36 -7.46 -4.82 7.03
N ILE A 37 -6.60 -4.34 7.92
CA ILE A 37 -7.00 -3.45 9.03
C ILE A 37 -7.57 -2.15 8.46
N ARG A 38 -6.85 -1.53 7.51
CA ARG A 38 -7.32 -0.32 6.82
C ARG A 38 -8.63 -0.55 6.06
N GLY A 39 -8.80 -1.71 5.44
CA GLY A 39 -10.05 -2.07 4.74
C GLY A 39 -11.25 -2.20 5.69
N GLY A 40 -11.04 -2.79 6.87
CA GLY A 40 -12.06 -2.87 7.92
C GLY A 40 -12.46 -1.48 8.43
N LEU A 41 -11.48 -0.62 8.71
CA LEU A 41 -11.72 0.77 9.11
C LEU A 41 -12.48 1.55 8.03
N ALA A 42 -12.06 1.45 6.77
CA ALA A 42 -12.74 2.12 5.65
C ALA A 42 -14.21 1.69 5.50
N THR A 43 -14.49 0.40 5.72
CA THR A 43 -15.88 -0.11 5.69
C THR A 43 -16.69 0.48 6.84
N ARG A 44 -16.15 0.48 8.06
CA ARG A 44 -16.80 1.07 9.23
C ARG A 44 -17.11 2.56 9.02
N GLU A 45 -16.12 3.34 8.58
CA GLU A 45 -16.28 4.77 8.29
C GLU A 45 -17.38 5.02 7.24
N LYS A 46 -17.42 4.22 6.17
CA LYS A 46 -18.46 4.32 5.14
C LYS A 46 -19.87 4.18 5.74
N TYR A 47 -20.09 3.19 6.61
CA TYR A 47 -21.40 3.00 7.24
C TYR A 47 -21.74 4.06 8.28
N LEU A 48 -20.76 4.54 9.05
CA LEU A 48 -20.95 5.66 9.98
C LEU A 48 -21.37 6.94 9.25
N HIS A 49 -20.75 7.23 8.11
CA HIS A 49 -21.06 8.43 7.33
C HIS A 49 -22.35 8.28 6.50
N MET A 50 -22.69 7.08 6.03
CA MET A 50 -23.96 6.81 5.34
C MET A 50 -25.18 6.92 6.26
N GLY A 51 -25.02 6.73 7.58
CA GLY A 51 -26.10 6.91 8.56
C GLY A 51 -26.34 8.35 9.01
N GLN A 52 -25.56 9.33 8.52
CA GLN A 52 -25.71 10.76 8.83
C GLN A 52 -26.30 11.57 7.66
N SER A 53 -26.94 10.90 6.70
CA SER A 53 -27.70 11.52 5.60
C SER A 53 -29.19 11.41 5.83
#